data_AF-A0A409YTX9-F1
#
_entry.id   AF-A0A409YTX9-F1
#
_cell.length_a   1.000
_cell.length_b   1.000
_cell.length_c   1.000
_cell.angle_alpha   90.00
_cell.angle_beta   90.00
_cell.angle_gamma   90.00
#
_symmetry.space_group_name_H-M   'P 1'
#
loop_
_entity.id
_entity.type
_entity.pdbx_description
1 polymer ?
#
loop_
_entity_poly.entity_id
_entity_poly.type
_entity_poly.pdbx_seq_one_letter_code
_entity_poly.pdbx_strand_id
1 'polypeptide(L)'
;MSDRCICLTAGLTILNNEVSSAIIPEGIQCTFFQSMACFTNRSAEADEVGVSGSVSNFTSLTGTAGQNFNDLTSSFVCSPA
;
A
#
# COMPACT_ATOMS: atom_id res chain seq x y z
N MET A 1 10.61 6.92 14.61
CA MET A 1 9.32 6.33 15.05
C MET A 1 9.04 5.19 14.09
N SER A 2 8.78 4.00 14.60
CA SER A 2 9.06 2.73 13.92
C SER A 2 8.32 2.55 12.60
N ASP A 3 9.05 2.53 11.49
CA ASP A 3 8.63 2.01 10.18
C ASP A 3 8.32 0.50 10.31
N ARG A 4 7.19 0.18 10.91
CA ARG A 4 6.75 -1.21 11.06
C ARG A 4 5.96 -1.58 9.82
N CYS A 5 6.54 -2.47 9.03
CA CYS A 5 5.80 -3.16 7.99
C CYS A 5 4.54 -3.80 8.59
N ILE A 6 3.37 -3.45 8.05
CA ILE A 6 2.09 -4.03 8.43
C ILE A 6 1.64 -4.95 7.30
N CYS A 7 1.67 -6.26 7.55
CA CYS A 7 1.15 -7.26 6.63
C CYS A 7 -0.33 -7.55 6.95
N LEU A 8 -1.18 -7.61 5.93
CA LEU A 8 -2.62 -7.92 6.05
C LEU A 8 -2.84 -9.42 6.29
N THR A 9 -2.30 -9.90 7.40
CA THR A 9 -2.33 -11.30 7.82
C THR A 9 -3.21 -11.47 9.06
N ALA A 10 -3.53 -12.72 9.40
CA ALA A 10 -4.39 -13.06 10.53
C ALA A 10 -5.76 -12.35 10.45
N GLY A 11 -6.11 -11.54 11.45
CA GLY A 11 -7.40 -10.84 11.50
C GLY A 11 -7.62 -9.80 10.38
N LEU A 12 -6.58 -9.47 9.62
CA LEU A 12 -6.63 -8.51 8.51
C LEU A 12 -6.66 -9.20 7.13
N THR A 13 -6.69 -10.54 7.06
CA THR A 13 -6.67 -11.26 5.78
C THR A 13 -7.89 -10.97 4.89
N ILE A 14 -9.01 -10.52 5.47
CA ILE A 14 -10.17 -10.03 4.70
C ILE A 14 -9.90 -8.74 3.93
N LEU A 15 -8.85 -7.99 4.29
CA LEU A 15 -8.43 -6.77 3.59
C LEU A 15 -7.32 -7.06 2.57
N ASN A 16 -6.77 -8.27 2.57
CA ASN A 16 -5.70 -8.65 1.67
C ASN A 16 -6.22 -8.71 0.24
N ASN A 17 -5.67 -7.87 -0.64
CA ASN A 17 -6.16 -7.66 -2.00
C ASN A 17 -7.61 -7.12 -2.06
N GLU A 18 -8.04 -6.36 -1.04
CA GLU A 18 -9.38 -5.76 -1.00
C GLU A 18 -9.33 -4.27 -0.61
N VAL A 19 -8.12 -3.71 -0.44
CA VAL A 19 -7.95 -2.29 -0.13
C VAL A 19 -8.17 -1.46 -1.40
N SER A 20 -9.22 -0.66 -1.36
CA SER A 20 -9.63 0.26 -2.43
C SER A 20 -9.61 1.73 -2.01
N SER A 21 -9.33 2.04 -0.73
CA SER A 21 -9.24 3.41 -0.22
C SER A 21 -8.39 3.49 1.05
N ALA A 22 -7.85 4.68 1.33
CA ALA A 22 -7.07 4.94 2.54
C ALA A 22 -7.16 6.41 2.96
N ILE A 23 -7.25 6.64 4.28
CA ILE A 23 -7.17 7.98 4.88
C ILE A 23 -5.81 8.08 5.57
N ILE A 24 -4.90 8.88 5.00
CA ILE A 24 -3.57 9.12 5.57
C ILE A 24 -3.56 10.52 6.20
N PRO A 25 -3.23 10.64 7.50
CA PRO A 25 -3.09 11.93 8.17
C PRO A 25 -2.03 12.82 7.52
N GLU A 26 -2.15 14.13 7.71
CA GLU A 26 -1.12 15.07 7.26
C GLU A 26 0.23 14.81 7.95
N GLY A 27 1.31 15.03 7.20
CA GLY A 27 2.68 14.77 7.66
C GLY A 27 3.09 13.29 7.68
N ILE A 28 2.27 12.39 7.14
CA ILE A 28 2.56 10.97 6.97
C ILE A 28 2.46 10.61 5.48
N GLN A 29 3.39 9.80 5.01
CA GLN A 29 3.32 9.12 3.71
C GLN A 29 3.25 7.62 3.95
N CYS A 30 2.34 6.93 3.28
CA CYS A 30 2.28 5.47 3.32
C CYS A 30 2.61 4.91 1.94
N THR A 31 3.40 3.84 1.93
CA THR A 31 3.62 3.01 0.76
C THR A 31 2.86 1.71 0.95
N PHE A 32 1.98 1.40 0.01
CA PHE A 32 1.24 0.14 -0.04
C PHE A 32 1.95 -0.81 -0.99
N PHE A 33 1.94 -2.09 -0.65
CA PHE A 33 2.62 -3.13 -1.41
C PHE A 33 1.70 -4.29 -1.75
N GLN A 34 1.87 -4.86 -2.94
CA GLN A 34 1.24 -6.11 -3.36
C GLN A 34 1.84 -7.34 -2.68
N SER A 35 3.09 -7.25 -2.24
CA SER A 35 3.74 -8.33 -1.48
C SER A 35 3.38 -8.26 0.02
N MET A 36 3.51 -9.38 0.74
CA MET A 36 3.34 -9.42 2.21
C MET A 36 4.63 -9.09 2.97
N ALA A 37 5.51 -8.25 2.42
CA ALA A 37 6.82 -8.04 3.00
C ALA A 37 7.30 -6.57 3.03
N CYS A 38 6.43 -5.63 2.65
CA CYS A 38 6.74 -4.20 2.53
C CYS A 38 8.05 -3.89 1.79
N PHE A 39 8.35 -4.69 0.76
CA PHE A 39 9.43 -4.43 -0.16
C PHE A 39 9.00 -4.77 -1.57
N THR A 40 9.54 -4.00 -2.52
CA THR A 40 9.42 -4.24 -3.95
C THR A 40 10.40 -5.34 -4.32
N ASN A 41 9.89 -6.44 -4.85
CA ASN A 41 10.77 -7.48 -5.36
C ASN A 41 11.26 -6.96 -6.72
N ARG A 42 12.56 -6.69 -6.87
CA ARG A 42 13.16 -6.02 -8.05
C ARG A 42 12.87 -6.69 -9.41
N SER A 43 12.20 -7.84 -9.40
CA SER A 43 11.82 -8.65 -10.56
C SER A 43 10.31 -8.79 -10.76
N ALA A 44 9.48 -8.21 -9.89
CA ALA A 44 8.03 -8.28 -9.99
C ALA A 44 7.43 -6.91 -10.37
N GLU A 45 6.36 -6.98 -11.14
CA GLU A 45 5.55 -5.88 -11.67
C GLU A 45 4.90 -5.07 -10.53
N ALA A 46 4.37 -3.86 -10.78
CA ALA A 46 4.26 -2.84 -9.72
C ALA A 46 3.80 -3.34 -8.37
N ASP A 47 4.82 -3.59 -7.56
CA ASP A 47 4.61 -4.14 -6.25
C ASP A 47 4.22 -3.05 -5.28
N GLU A 48 4.29 -1.76 -5.65
CA GLU A 48 4.06 -0.67 -4.71
C GLU A 48 3.39 0.57 -5.30
N VAL A 49 2.73 1.32 -4.42
CA VAL A 49 2.28 2.69 -4.67
C VAL A 49 2.47 3.56 -3.42
N GLY A 50 3.05 4.74 -3.62
CA GLY A 50 3.17 5.77 -2.59
C GLY A 50 1.92 6.64 -2.55
N VAL A 51 1.37 6.82 -1.36
CA VAL A 51 0.15 7.62 -1.14
C VAL A 51 0.40 8.60 -0.01
N SER A 52 0.01 9.85 -0.23
CA SER A 52 -0.03 10.89 0.77
C SER A 52 -1.42 11.53 0.79
N GLY A 53 -1.90 11.88 1.98
CA GLY A 53 -3.26 12.39 2.16
C GLY A 53 -4.35 11.33 2.00
N SER A 54 -5.61 11.79 1.90
CA SER A 54 -6.77 10.91 1.79
C SER A 54 -7.04 10.52 0.34
N VAL A 55 -7.03 9.23 0.04
CA VAL A 55 -7.41 8.68 -1.26
C VAL A 55 -8.67 7.84 -1.10
N SER A 56 -9.76 8.32 -1.69
CA SER A 56 -11.06 7.67 -1.64
C SER A 56 -11.20 6.50 -2.62
N ASN A 57 -10.31 6.38 -3.61
CA ASN A 57 -10.36 5.32 -4.59
C ASN A 57 -8.96 4.97 -5.14
N PHE A 58 -8.53 3.73 -4.97
CA PHE A 58 -7.25 3.22 -5.46
C PHE A 58 -7.26 2.96 -6.96
N THR A 59 -8.42 2.98 -7.63
CA THR A 59 -8.45 2.85 -9.10
C THR A 59 -7.77 4.02 -9.82
N SER A 60 -7.61 5.17 -9.16
CA SER A 60 -6.84 6.30 -9.70
C SER A 60 -5.35 6.21 -9.37
N LEU A 61 -4.94 5.24 -8.55
CA LEU A 61 -3.56 5.03 -8.19
C LEU A 61 -2.91 4.10 -9.21
N THR A 62 -1.85 4.60 -9.80
CA THR A 62 -1.01 3.85 -10.72
C THR A 62 0.23 3.39 -9.95
N GLY A 63 0.43 2.07 -9.85
CA GLY A 63 1.63 1.51 -9.28
C GLY A 63 2.88 1.88 -10.09
N THR A 64 4.06 1.69 -9.52
CA THR A 64 5.36 2.01 -10.14
C THR A 64 5.62 1.43 -11.54
N ALA A 65 4.94 0.36 -11.93
CA ALA A 65 5.00 -0.28 -13.25
C ALA A 65 3.80 0.02 -14.16
N GLY A 66 2.89 0.92 -13.77
CA GLY A 66 1.84 1.43 -14.65
C GLY A 66 0.46 0.77 -14.53
N GLN A 67 0.27 -0.24 -13.67
CA GLN A 67 -1.05 -0.84 -13.42
C GLN A 67 -1.86 -0.10 -12.36
N ASN A 68 -3.16 -0.35 -12.39
CA ASN A 68 -4.11 0.04 -11.37
C ASN A 68 -3.83 -0.68 -10.04
N PHE A 69 -3.74 0.04 -8.92
CA PHE A 69 -3.40 -0.53 -7.61
C PHE A 69 -4.62 -0.87 -6.73
N ASN A 70 -5.83 -0.81 -7.27
CA ASN A 70 -7.05 -1.20 -6.55
C ASN A 70 -7.05 -2.69 -6.24
N ASP A 71 -7.41 -3.05 -5.01
CA ASP A 71 -7.54 -4.45 -4.59
C ASP A 71 -6.23 -5.26 -4.75
N LEU A 72 -5.07 -4.58 -4.68
CA LEU A 72 -3.76 -5.23 -4.75
C LEU A 72 -2.99 -5.18 -3.44
N THR A 73 -3.39 -4.36 -2.46
CA THR A 73 -2.61 -4.18 -1.23
C THR A 73 -2.62 -5.46 -0.39
N SER A 74 -1.43 -5.94 -0.04
CA SER A 74 -1.19 -7.04 0.90
C SER A 74 -0.33 -6.62 2.11
N SER A 75 0.46 -5.56 2.00
CA SER A 75 1.14 -4.94 3.13
C SER A 75 1.32 -3.44 2.94
N PHE A 76 1.64 -2.70 4.01
CA PHE A 76 1.93 -1.28 3.92
C PHE A 76 2.95 -0.84 4.98
N VAL A 77 3.65 0.25 4.69
CA VAL A 77 4.53 0.94 5.64
C VAL A 77 4.21 2.43 5.59
N CYS A 78 4.19 3.09 6.74
CA CYS A 78 3.98 4.53 6.83
C CYS A 78 5.14 5.17 7.57
N SER A 79 5.64 6.27 7.01
CA SER A 79 6.71 7.08 7.58
C SER A 79 6.28 8.53 7.67
N PRO A 80 6.86 9.34 8.58
CA PRO A 80 6.77 10.79 8.48
C PRO A 80 7.23 11.24 7.08
N ALA A 81 6.49 12.18 6.48
CA ALA A 81 6.82 12.78 5.19
C ALA A 81 7.91 13.86 5.30
#